data_AF-A0A1I2MB49-F1
#
_entry.id   AF-A0A1I2MB49-F1
#
_cell.length_a   1.000
_cell.length_b   1.000
_cell.length_c   1.000
_cell.angle_alpha   90.00
_cell.angle_beta   90.00
_cell.angle_gamma   90.00
#
_symmetry.space_group_name_H-M   'P 1'
#
loop_
_entity.id
_entity.type
_entity.pdbx_description
1 polymer ?
#
loop_
_entity_poly.entity_id
_entity_poly.type
_entity_poly.pdbx_seq_one_letter_code
_entity_poly.pdbx_strand_id
1 'polypeptide(L)' 'MFGIDDPSIYWGYALAVLSLIACVWYGVRNWNRGQETDASEMEKDLAWEDRDELLKEKM' A
#
# COMPACT_ATOMS: atom_id res chain seq x y z
N MET A 1 -13.37 -21.84 32.51
CA MET A 1 -12.60 -21.87 31.25
C MET A 1 -12.30 -20.43 30.85
N PHE A 2 -11.05 -20.15 30.51
CA PHE A 2 -10.38 -18.84 30.36
C PHE A 2 -10.16 -17.93 31.58
N GLY A 3 -10.63 -18.26 32.79
CA GLY A 3 -10.17 -17.62 34.05
C GLY A 3 -10.36 -16.10 34.14
N ILE A 4 -11.06 -15.51 33.18
CA ILE A 4 -11.39 -14.09 33.09
C ILE A 4 -12.86 -13.99 33.51
N ASP A 5 -13.08 -13.50 34.73
CA ASP A 5 -14.41 -13.29 35.31
C ASP A 5 -15.15 -12.11 34.69
N ASP A 6 -14.41 -11.16 34.09
CA ASP A 6 -14.95 -9.88 33.65
C ASP A 6 -15.32 -9.88 32.15
N PRO A 7 -16.62 -9.77 31.79
CA PRO A 7 -17.07 -9.78 30.40
C PRO A 7 -16.49 -8.64 29.54
N SER A 8 -16.03 -7.56 30.20
CA SER A 8 -15.42 -6.37 29.59
C SER A 8 -14.14 -6.67 28.82
N ILE A 9 -13.36 -7.66 29.25
CA ILE A 9 -12.08 -8.03 28.63
C ILE A 9 -12.30 -8.65 27.23
N TYR A 10 -13.38 -9.40 27.04
CA TYR A 10 -13.72 -9.95 25.73
C TYR A 10 -14.01 -8.85 24.70
N TRP A 11 -14.62 -7.74 25.12
CA TRP A 11 -14.81 -6.58 24.26
C TRP A 11 -13.49 -5.94 23.84
N GLY A 12 -12.52 -5.87 24.76
CA GLY A 12 -11.17 -5.37 24.45
C GLY A 12 -10.47 -6.22 23.38
N TYR A 13 -10.52 -7.56 23.51
CA TYR A 13 -9.97 -8.46 22.50
C TYR A 13 -10.71 -8.37 21.16
N ALA A 14 -12.04 -8.32 21.18
CA ALA A 14 -12.84 -8.17 19.97
C ALA A 14 -12.49 -6.88 19.22
N LEU A 15 -12.37 -5.75 19.93
CA LEU A 15 -11.97 -4.47 19.35
C LEU A 15 -10.55 -4.50 18.79
N ALA A 16 -9.60 -5.14 19.48
CA ALA A 16 -8.23 -5.28 19.00
C ALA A 16 -8.16 -6.08 17.68
N VAL A 17 -8.90 -7.18 17.60
CA VAL A 17 -9.00 -8.01 16.38
C VAL A 17 -9.68 -7.22 15.25
N LEU A 18 -10.76 -6.49 15.55
CA LEU A 18 -11.44 -5.65 14.56
C LEU A 18 -10.52 -4.53 14.04
N SER A 19 -9.71 -3.92 14.91
CA SER A 19 -8.73 -2.91 14.53
C SER A 19 -7.66 -3.48 13.59
N LEU A 20 -7.12 -4.66 13.92
CA LEU A 20 -6.18 -5.37 13.04
C LEU A 20 -6.78 -5.63 11.66
N ILE A 21 -8.01 -6.15 11.61
CA ILE A 21 -8.72 -6.41 10.35
C ILE A 21 -8.93 -5.12 9.56
N ALA A 22 -9.34 -4.03 10.22
CA ALA A 22 -9.53 -2.74 9.58
C ALA A 22 -8.23 -2.19 8.98
N CYS A 23 -7.10 -2.29 9.70
CA CYS A 23 -5.78 -1.90 9.20
C CYS A 23 -5.36 -2.69 7.96
N VAL A 24 -5.50 -4.02 8.00
CA VAL A 24 -5.15 -4.89 6.87
C VAL A 24 -6.07 -4.61 5.68
N TRP A 25 -7.38 -4.49 5.91
CA TRP A 25 -8.37 -4.21 4.86
C TRP A 25 -8.11 -2.86 4.19
N TYR A 26 -7.87 -1.81 4.98
CA TYR A 26 -7.52 -0.49 4.47
C TYR A 26 -6.20 -0.54 3.70
N GLY A 27 -5.17 -1.20 4.24
CA GLY A 27 -3.89 -1.41 3.59
C GLY A 27 -4.05 -2.05 2.22
N VAL A 28 -4.73 -3.21 2.14
CA VAL A 28 -4.99 -3.92 0.87
C VAL A 28 -5.77 -3.05 -0.11
N ARG A 29 -6.80 -2.34 0.34
CA ARG A 29 -7.62 -1.49 -0.54
C ARG A 29 -6.87 -0.26 -1.05
N ASN A 30 -6.01 0.33 -0.21
CA ASN A 30 -5.30 1.56 -0.52
C ASN A 30 -3.92 1.32 -1.15
N TRP A 31 -3.38 0.10 -1.06
CA TRP A 31 -2.08 -0.30 -1.62
C TRP A 31 -2.00 0.00 -3.12
N ASN A 32 -3.10 -0.22 -3.86
CA ASN A 32 -3.17 0.03 -5.29
C ASN A 32 -3.62 1.45 -5.68
N ARG A 33 -3.84 2.34 -4.69
CA ARG A 33 -4.28 3.73 -4.91
C ARG A 33 -3.19 4.76 -4.64
N GLY A 34 -2.15 4.39 -3.88
CA GLY A 34 -1.00 5.25 -3.59
C GLY A 34 0.10 5.22 -4.66
N GLN A 35 -0.01 4.32 -5.65
CA GLN A 35 0.78 4.40 -6.87
C GLN A 35 0.03 5.27 -7.89
N GLU A 36 -0.16 6.54 -7.54
CA GLU A 36 0.02 7.58 -8.56
C GLU A 36 1.52 7.60 -8.90
N THR A 37 2.02 6.52 -9.48
CA THR A 37 3.03 6.69 -10.50
C THR A 37 2.23 7.36 -11.60
N ASP A 38 2.21 8.69 -11.55
CA ASP A 38 1.57 9.51 -12.55
C ASP A 38 2.02 8.94 -13.90
N ALA A 39 1.08 8.42 -14.69
CA ALA A 39 1.42 7.75 -15.93
C ALA A 39 2.24 8.67 -16.85
N SER A 40 2.14 9.99 -16.65
CA SER A 40 2.97 10.99 -17.33
C SER A 40 4.41 11.07 -16.82
N GLU A 41 4.71 10.74 -15.55
CA GLU A 41 6.09 10.63 -15.08
C GLU A 41 6.77 9.37 -15.63
N MET A 42 6.08 8.23 -15.67
CA MET A 42 6.59 7.03 -16.37
C MET A 42 6.86 7.29 -17.85
N GLU A 43 5.94 7.96 -18.55
CA GLU A 43 6.10 8.29 -19.97
C GLU A 43 7.26 9.26 -20.20
N LYS A 44 7.46 10.23 -19.29
CA LYS A 44 8.61 11.15 -19.35
C LYS A 44 9.93 10.41 -19.16
N ASP A 45 10.04 9.56 -18.15
CA ASP A 45 11.25 8.77 -17.89
C ASP A 45 11.59 7.88 -19.10
N LEU A 46 10.59 7.19 -19.65
CA LEU A 46 10.75 6.37 -20.86
C LEU A 46 11.23 7.21 -22.05
N ALA A 47 10.66 8.41 -22.25
CA ALA A 47 11.05 9.34 -23.31
C ALA A 47 12.42 10.02 -23.09
N TRP A 48 12.96 9.98 -21.87
CA TRP A 48 14.33 10.40 -21.58
C TRP A 48 15.31 9.28 -21.92
N GLU A 49 15.00 8.03 -21.56
CA GLU A 49 15.82 6.86 -21.88
C GLU A 49 15.98 6.66 -23.39
N ASP A 50 14.88 6.66 -24.15
CA ASP A 50 14.90 6.54 -25.62
C ASP A 50 15.78 7.62 -26.27
N ARG A 51 15.71 8.85 -25.75
CA ARG A 51 16.46 9.98 -26.29
C ARG A 51 17.95 9.85 -26.01
N ASP A 52 18.32 9.33 -24.85
CA ASP A 52 19.72 9.13 -24.46
C ASP A 52 20.35 8.01 -25.31
N GLU A 53 19.58 6.96 -25.63
CA GLU A 53 20.01 5.87 -26.50
C GLU A 53 20.20 6.34 -27.95
N LEU A 54 19.26 7.15 -28.47
CA LEU A 54 19.39 7.80 -29.78
C LEU A 54 20.59 8.76 -29.88
N LEU A 55 20.96 9.42 -28.77
CA LEU A 55 22.14 10.29 -28.71
C LEU A 55 23.44 9.48 -28.69
N LYS A 56 23.46 8.31 -28.02
CA LYS A 56 24.59 7.39 -28.01
C LYS A 56 24.82 6.71 -29.35
N GLU A 57 23.76 6.30 -30.05
CA GLU A 57 23.89 5.72 -31.40
C GLU A 57 24.38 6.74 -32.44
N LYS A 58 24.10 8.03 -32.24
CA LYS A 58 24.52 9.10 -33.15
C LYS A 58 25.91 9.68 -32.87
N MET A 59 26.60 9.22 -31.82
CA MET A 59 27.95 9.63 -31.44
C MET A 59 28.99 8.63 -31.92
#